data_AF-A0A0T7P7N0-F1
#
_entry.id   AF-A0A0T7P7N0-F1
#
_cell.length_a   1.000
_cell.length_b   1.000
_cell.length_c   1.000
_cell.angle_alpha   90.00
_cell.angle_beta   90.00
_cell.angle_gamma   90.00
#
_symmetry.space_group_name_H-M   'P 1'
#
loop_
_entity.id
_entity.type
_entity.pdbx_description
1 polymer ?
#
loop_
_entity_poly.entity_id
_entity_poly.type
_entity_poly.pdbx_seq_one_letter_code
_entity_poly.pdbx_strand_id
1 'polypeptide(L)'
;MNNIDELREHCEEMMAISPLRHAFIPASSIITLIDRIEKAEAALSAANEKLLVPAGYCLMPESLTAENGAKGALSGEFFTETDITCEKCGGNYDEHYSCERCNDLGVQTVRTVIGWSTIKAIYKMAVDTTAIRPTGFKIEGNADAE
;
A
#
# COMPACT_ATOMS: atom_id res chain seq x y z
N MET A 1 25.25 -9.48 23.54
CA MET A 1 26.24 -8.58 22.93
C MET A 1 25.75 -8.22 21.54
N ASN A 2 25.72 -6.94 21.18
CA ASN A 2 25.41 -6.52 19.82
C ASN A 2 26.66 -6.68 18.94
N ASN A 3 26.49 -6.80 17.63
CA ASN A 3 27.58 -6.95 16.63
C ASN A 3 28.69 -5.89 16.80
N ILE A 4 28.34 -4.70 17.28
CA ILE A 4 29.28 -3.60 17.60
C ILE A 4 30.22 -3.93 18.77
N ASP A 5 29.74 -4.64 19.80
CA ASP A 5 30.56 -4.98 20.97
C ASP A 5 31.62 -6.03 20.62
N GLU A 6 31.26 -6.97 19.74
CA GLU A 6 32.14 -8.04 19.24
C GLU A 6 33.20 -7.49 18.27
N LEU A 7 32.83 -6.53 17.41
CA LEU A 7 33.76 -5.77 16.58
C LEU A 7 34.77 -4.96 17.39
N ARG A 8 34.34 -4.39 18.53
CA ARG A 8 35.22 -3.64 19.43
C ARG A 8 36.27 -4.56 20.06
N GLU A 9 35.86 -5.71 20.57
CA GLU A 9 36.77 -6.70 21.19
C GLU A 9 37.80 -7.21 20.17
N HIS A 10 37.37 -7.55 18.95
CA HIS A 10 38.28 -7.96 17.87
C HIS A 10 39.26 -6.84 17.45
N CYS A 11 38.83 -5.58 17.42
CA CYS A 11 39.72 -4.45 17.19
C CYS A 11 40.74 -4.28 18.32
N GLU A 12 40.34 -4.48 19.58
CA GLU A 12 41.23 -4.42 20.74
C GLU A 12 42.29 -5.53 20.69
N GLU A 13 41.92 -6.76 20.34
CA GLU A 13 42.85 -7.88 20.16
C GLU A 13 43.85 -7.64 19.01
N MET A 14 43.36 -7.14 17.87
CA MET A 14 44.18 -6.79 16.71
C MET A 14 45.18 -5.67 17.02
N MET A 15 44.80 -4.69 17.84
CA MET A 15 45.68 -3.61 18.29
C MET A 15 46.76 -4.09 19.26
N ALA A 16 46.50 -5.14 20.04
CA ALA A 16 47.46 -5.69 21.01
C ALA A 16 48.64 -6.44 20.37
N ILE A 17 48.48 -6.95 19.14
CA ILE A 17 49.46 -7.83 18.47
C ILE A 17 50.37 -7.06 17.48
N SER A 18 50.00 -5.84 17.08
CA SER A 18 50.74 -5.08 16.05
C SER A 18 51.90 -4.25 16.63
N PRO A 19 53.13 -4.33 16.06
CA PRO A 19 54.29 -3.54 16.50
C PRO A 19 54.22 -2.06 16.07
N LEU A 20 53.31 -1.68 15.16
CA LEU A 20 52.97 -0.30 14.86
C LEU A 20 52.04 0.23 15.95
N ARG A 21 52.63 0.72 17.04
CA ARG A 21 51.94 0.87 18.33
C ARG A 21 50.66 1.70 18.26
N HIS A 22 50.51 2.67 17.37
CA HIS A 22 49.22 3.25 16.99
C HIS A 22 49.39 3.82 15.58
N ALA A 23 48.49 3.54 14.65
CA ALA A 23 48.34 4.44 13.50
C ALA A 23 47.94 5.78 14.10
N PHE A 24 48.81 6.79 14.03
CA PHE A 24 48.46 8.14 14.47
C PHE A 24 47.37 8.64 13.54
N ILE A 25 46.11 8.47 13.96
CA ILE A 25 44.97 9.09 13.31
C ILE A 25 44.84 10.46 13.99
N PRO A 26 45.08 11.56 13.26
CA PRO A 26 44.87 12.89 13.80
C PRO A 26 43.45 12.99 14.35
N ALA A 27 43.27 13.61 15.51
CA ALA A 27 41.93 13.83 16.07
C ALA A 27 40.98 14.52 15.07
N SER A 28 41.52 15.36 14.16
CA SER A 28 40.77 15.96 13.05
C SER A 28 40.15 14.93 12.09
N SER A 29 40.84 13.82 11.81
CA SER A 29 40.32 12.75 10.97
C SER A 29 39.21 11.97 11.68
N ILE A 30 39.29 11.82 13.01
CA ILE A 30 38.21 11.19 13.80
C ILE A 30 36.99 12.10 13.88
N ILE A 31 37.19 13.39 14.17
CA ILE A 31 36.11 14.39 14.24
C ILE A 31 35.35 14.48 12.91
N THR A 32 36.07 14.54 11.78
CA THR A 32 35.43 14.57 10.45
C THR A 32 34.64 13.31 10.13
N LEU A 33 35.04 12.14 10.65
CA LEU A 33 34.26 10.91 10.50
C LEU A 33 33.00 10.93 11.37
N ILE A 34 33.09 11.43 12.60
CA ILE A 34 31.94 11.61 13.50
C ILE A 34 30.92 12.56 12.86
N ASP A 35 31.35 13.74 12.39
CA ASP A 35 30.48 14.72 11.72
C ASP A 35 29.76 14.10 10.50
N ARG A 36 30.45 13.24 9.74
CA ARG A 36 29.88 12.54 8.59
C ARG A 36 28.85 11.49 9.00
N ILE A 37 29.09 10.76 10.10
CA ILE A 37 28.16 9.77 10.64
C ILE A 37 26.92 10.48 11.15
N GLU A 38 27.06 11.51 11.98
CA GLU A 38 25.93 12.29 12.50
C GLU A 38 25.10 12.90 11.36
N LYS A 39 25.77 13.44 10.34
CA LYS A 39 25.08 13.96 9.15
C LYS A 39 24.36 12.87 8.36
N ALA A 40 24.94 11.67 8.23
CA ALA A 40 24.32 10.55 7.55
C ALA A 40 23.12 10.00 8.34
N GLU A 41 23.23 9.92 9.66
CA GLU A 41 22.13 9.52 10.56
C GLU A 41 20.98 10.52 10.50
N ALA A 42 21.28 11.83 10.53
CA ALA A 42 20.28 12.88 10.36
C ALA A 42 19.58 12.80 9.00
N ALA A 43 20.34 12.57 7.92
CA ALA A 43 19.77 12.40 6.59
C ALA A 43 18.90 11.14 6.46
N LEU A 44 19.32 10.03 7.08
CA LEU A 44 18.58 8.78 7.10
C LEU A 44 17.28 8.91 7.92
N SER A 45 17.36 9.57 9.08
CA SER A 45 16.19 9.85 9.93
C SER A 45 15.17 10.73 9.19
N ALA A 46 15.62 11.81 8.55
CA ALA A 46 14.76 12.69 7.74
C ALA A 46 14.18 11.98 6.51
N ALA A 47 14.91 11.04 5.90
CA ALA A 47 14.39 10.22 4.80
C ALA A 47 13.34 9.23 5.30
N ASN A 48 13.54 8.64 6.47
CA ASN A 48 12.60 7.69 7.07
C ASN A 48 11.29 8.39 7.45
N GLU A 49 11.34 9.62 7.98
CA GLU A 49 10.15 10.44 8.23
C GLU A 49 9.31 10.67 6.97
N LYS A 50 9.95 10.84 5.79
CA LYS A 50 9.25 11.02 4.51
C LYS A 50 8.55 9.75 4.02
N LEU A 51 8.93 8.58 4.53
CA LEU A 51 8.33 7.29 4.17
C LEU A 51 7.26 6.84 5.17
N LEU A 52 6.97 7.65 6.20
CA LEU A 52 5.94 7.32 7.17
C LEU A 52 4.55 7.42 6.53
N VAL A 53 3.90 6.27 6.42
CA VAL A 53 2.47 6.21 6.13
C VAL A 53 1.74 6.81 7.34
N PRO A 54 0.90 7.86 7.17
CA PRO A 54 0.20 8.47 8.29
C PRO A 54 -0.67 7.45 9.05
N ALA A 55 -0.87 7.69 10.35
CA ALA A 55 -1.71 6.83 11.17
C ALA A 55 -3.12 6.68 10.54
N GLY A 56 -3.58 5.44 10.42
CA GLY A 56 -4.86 5.11 9.77
C GLY A 56 -4.81 4.96 8.24
N TYR A 57 -3.64 5.17 7.62
CA TYR A 57 -3.43 4.90 6.19
C TYR A 57 -2.63 3.61 6.00
N CYS A 58 -2.72 3.03 4.79
CA CYS A 58 -1.90 1.91 4.35
C CYS A 58 -1.35 2.18 2.94
N LEU A 59 -0.34 1.42 2.54
CA LEU A 59 0.14 1.41 1.16
C LEU A 59 -0.78 0.55 0.30
N MET A 60 -1.26 1.12 -0.79
CA MET A 60 -2.13 0.47 -1.77
C MET A 60 -1.61 0.74 -3.18
N PRO A 61 -1.80 -0.20 -4.13
CA PRO A 61 -1.37 0.00 -5.51
C PRO A 61 -2.20 1.10 -6.20
N GLU A 62 -1.61 1.85 -7.11
CA GLU A 62 -2.35 2.89 -7.86
C GLU A 62 -3.41 2.31 -8.80
N SER A 63 -3.24 1.06 -9.22
CA SER A 63 -4.19 0.37 -10.11
C SER A 63 -4.41 -1.09 -9.70
N LEU A 64 -5.62 -1.59 -9.95
CA LEU A 64 -5.97 -2.98 -9.69
C LEU A 64 -5.73 -3.81 -10.94
N THR A 65 -4.92 -4.87 -10.81
CA THR A 65 -4.59 -5.76 -11.91
C THR A 65 -4.77 -7.22 -11.50
N ALA A 66 -4.59 -8.15 -12.43
CA ALA A 66 -4.62 -9.57 -12.07
C ALA A 66 -3.30 -9.99 -11.42
N GLU A 67 -2.20 -9.38 -11.85
CA GLU A 67 -0.82 -9.67 -11.46
C GLU A 67 -0.54 -9.25 -10.01
N ASN A 68 -1.18 -8.18 -9.53
CA ASN A 68 -1.12 -7.79 -8.12
C ASN A 68 -2.16 -8.51 -7.23
N GLY A 69 -2.86 -9.51 -7.78
CA GLY A 69 -3.83 -10.34 -7.04
C GLY A 69 -5.20 -9.71 -6.82
N ALA A 70 -5.41 -8.43 -7.19
CA ALA A 70 -6.65 -7.72 -6.89
C ALA A 70 -7.88 -8.34 -7.57
N LYS A 71 -7.73 -8.84 -8.80
CA LYS A 71 -8.85 -9.48 -9.51
C LYS A 71 -9.38 -10.69 -8.77
N GLY A 72 -8.50 -11.57 -8.28
CA GLY A 72 -8.89 -12.75 -7.53
C GLY A 72 -9.52 -12.41 -6.18
N ALA A 73 -9.03 -11.37 -5.52
CA ALA A 73 -9.53 -10.93 -4.22
C ALA A 73 -10.89 -10.22 -4.26
N LEU A 74 -11.23 -9.54 -5.36
CA LEU A 74 -12.42 -8.67 -5.43
C LEU A 74 -13.53 -9.17 -6.36
N SER A 75 -13.22 -10.05 -7.31
CA SER A 75 -14.24 -10.54 -8.25
C SER A 75 -15.21 -11.49 -7.55
N GLY A 76 -16.50 -11.17 -7.57
CA GLY A 76 -17.55 -11.96 -6.92
C GLY A 76 -17.92 -11.48 -5.51
N GLU A 77 -17.09 -10.65 -4.88
CA GLU A 77 -17.36 -10.09 -3.55
C GLU A 77 -18.39 -8.94 -3.61
N PHE A 78 -18.43 -8.19 -4.72
CA PHE A 78 -19.34 -7.07 -4.90
C PHE A 78 -20.55 -7.46 -5.73
N PHE A 79 -21.74 -7.12 -5.24
CA PHE A 79 -22.99 -7.28 -5.94
C PHE A 79 -23.95 -6.12 -5.64
N THR A 80 -24.89 -5.88 -6.54
CA THR A 80 -26.04 -5.00 -6.31
C THR A 80 -27.30 -5.83 -6.27
N GLU A 81 -28.15 -5.53 -5.30
CA GLU A 81 -29.51 -6.06 -5.24
C GLU A 81 -30.45 -5.08 -5.93
N THR A 82 -31.33 -5.59 -6.79
CA THR A 82 -32.32 -4.77 -7.49
C THR A 82 -33.63 -5.53 -7.53
N ASP A 83 -34.72 -4.84 -7.18
CA ASP A 83 -36.06 -5.40 -7.28
C ASP A 83 -36.54 -5.29 -8.73
N ILE A 84 -36.85 -6.43 -9.32
CA ILE A 84 -37.47 -6.54 -10.63
C ILE A 84 -38.90 -7.04 -10.48
N THR A 85 -39.74 -6.81 -11.47
CA THR A 85 -41.06 -7.42 -11.54
C THR A 85 -40.94 -8.94 -11.49
N CYS A 86 -41.79 -9.58 -10.69
CA CYS A 86 -41.81 -11.03 -10.54
C CYS A 86 -42.06 -11.71 -11.89
N GLU A 87 -41.07 -12.44 -12.39
CA GLU A 87 -41.14 -13.12 -13.70
C GLU A 87 -42.24 -14.17 -13.79
N LYS A 88 -42.67 -14.75 -12.65
CA LYS A 88 -43.70 -15.80 -12.62
C LYS A 88 -45.11 -15.23 -12.79
N CYS A 89 -45.42 -14.16 -12.05
CA CYS A 89 -46.76 -13.57 -12.08
C CYS A 89 -46.85 -12.28 -12.90
N GLY A 90 -45.73 -11.79 -13.45
CA GLY A 90 -45.68 -10.50 -14.15
C GLY A 90 -46.00 -9.32 -13.24
N GLY A 91 -45.81 -9.47 -11.92
CA GLY A 91 -46.25 -8.49 -10.93
C GLY A 91 -47.74 -8.50 -10.62
N ASN A 92 -48.49 -9.43 -11.23
CA ASN A 92 -49.94 -9.52 -11.08
C ASN A 92 -50.27 -10.58 -10.03
N TYR A 93 -50.63 -10.14 -8.83
CA TYR A 93 -51.15 -11.00 -7.77
C TYR A 93 -52.45 -10.36 -7.30
N ASP A 94 -53.51 -11.15 -7.27
CA ASP A 94 -54.83 -10.74 -6.81
C ASP A 94 -55.38 -11.79 -5.83
N GLU A 95 -56.59 -11.55 -5.32
CA GLU A 95 -57.26 -12.44 -4.38
C GLU A 95 -57.53 -13.87 -4.90
N HIS A 96 -57.31 -14.12 -6.20
CA HIS A 96 -57.55 -15.41 -6.85
C HIS A 96 -56.27 -16.05 -7.40
N TYR A 97 -55.15 -15.32 -7.42
CA TYR A 97 -53.87 -15.80 -7.90
C TYR A 97 -52.73 -15.43 -6.95
N SER A 98 -52.35 -16.38 -6.09
CA SER A 98 -51.16 -16.26 -5.24
C SER A 98 -49.90 -16.72 -5.98
N CYS A 99 -48.80 -16.00 -5.75
CA CYS A 99 -47.50 -16.24 -6.33
C CYS A 99 -46.46 -16.50 -5.25
N GLU A 100 -46.23 -17.78 -4.95
CA GLU A 100 -45.22 -18.27 -4.00
C GLU A 100 -43.80 -17.78 -4.29
N ARG A 101 -43.47 -17.44 -5.55
CA ARG A 101 -42.11 -17.03 -5.92
C ARG A 101 -41.76 -15.62 -5.45
N CYS A 102 -42.76 -14.74 -5.36
CA CYS A 102 -42.59 -13.41 -4.80
C CYS A 102 -43.34 -13.22 -3.48
N ASN A 103 -43.92 -14.27 -2.90
CA ASN A 103 -44.81 -14.18 -1.73
C ASN A 103 -45.84 -13.05 -1.87
N ASP A 104 -46.49 -12.97 -3.03
CA ASP A 104 -47.50 -11.93 -3.31
C ASP A 104 -46.98 -10.49 -3.18
N LEU A 105 -45.67 -10.26 -3.36
CA LEU A 105 -45.09 -8.91 -3.41
C LEU A 105 -45.09 -8.31 -4.82
N GLY A 106 -45.30 -9.13 -5.85
CA GLY A 106 -45.20 -8.72 -7.26
C GLY A 106 -43.78 -8.37 -7.73
N VAL A 107 -42.80 -8.38 -6.84
CA VAL A 107 -41.38 -8.10 -7.13
C VAL A 107 -40.47 -9.22 -6.63
N GLN A 108 -39.31 -9.36 -7.25
CA GLN A 108 -38.24 -10.28 -6.87
C GLN A 108 -36.93 -9.51 -6.76
N THR A 109 -36.21 -9.70 -5.67
CA THR A 109 -34.86 -9.13 -5.50
C THR A 109 -33.85 -10.01 -6.23
N VAL A 110 -33.15 -9.43 -7.19
CA VAL A 110 -32.09 -10.10 -7.97
C VAL A 110 -30.73 -9.54 -7.59
N ARG A 111 -29.76 -10.45 -7.43
CA ARG A 111 -28.37 -10.14 -7.14
C ARG A 111 -27.55 -10.13 -8.43
N THR A 112 -27.02 -8.98 -8.80
CA THR A 112 -26.12 -8.85 -9.94
C THR A 112 -24.71 -8.61 -9.44
N VAL A 113 -23.77 -9.49 -9.80
CA VAL A 113 -22.35 -9.29 -9.46
C VAL A 113 -21.80 -8.06 -10.20
N ILE A 114 -20.98 -7.27 -9.50
CA ILE A 114 -20.31 -6.13 -10.11
C ILE A 114 -19.15 -6.63 -10.96
N GLY A 115 -19.16 -6.24 -12.24
CA GLY A 115 -18.11 -6.61 -13.18
C GLY A 115 -16.75 -6.02 -12.81
N TRP A 116 -15.68 -6.75 -13.15
CA TRP A 116 -14.29 -6.34 -12.89
C TRP A 116 -13.94 -4.95 -13.43
N SER A 117 -14.45 -4.59 -14.61
CA SER A 117 -14.27 -3.26 -15.19
C SER A 117 -14.83 -2.14 -14.31
N THR A 118 -16.02 -2.35 -13.75
CA THR A 118 -16.67 -1.40 -12.84
C THR A 118 -15.91 -1.27 -11.53
N ILE A 119 -15.46 -2.38 -10.94
CA ILE A 119 -14.62 -2.37 -9.73
C ILE A 119 -13.36 -1.51 -9.96
N LYS A 120 -12.66 -1.71 -11.09
CA LYS A 120 -11.49 -0.91 -11.46
C LYS A 120 -11.81 0.58 -11.59
N ALA A 121 -12.96 0.92 -12.20
CA ALA A 121 -13.36 2.31 -12.38
C ALA A 121 -13.64 2.99 -11.05
N ILE A 122 -14.35 2.32 -10.13
CA ILE A 122 -14.62 2.82 -8.77
C ILE A 122 -13.31 3.01 -8.01
N TYR A 123 -12.43 2.01 -8.03
CA TYR A 123 -11.14 2.10 -7.34
C TYR A 123 -10.28 3.25 -7.88
N LYS A 124 -10.22 3.41 -9.20
CA LYS A 124 -9.49 4.51 -9.82
C LYS A 124 -10.01 5.87 -9.35
N MET A 125 -11.33 6.07 -9.30
CA MET A 125 -11.90 7.29 -8.75
C MET A 125 -11.54 7.52 -7.29
N ALA A 126 -11.52 6.45 -6.46
CA ALA A 126 -11.11 6.54 -5.07
C ALA A 126 -9.64 6.99 -4.96
N VAL A 127 -8.72 6.32 -5.65
CA VAL A 127 -7.30 6.69 -5.68
C VAL A 127 -7.11 8.13 -6.18
N ASP A 128 -7.76 8.51 -7.28
CA ASP A 128 -7.63 9.85 -7.86
C ASP A 128 -8.10 10.95 -6.90
N THR A 129 -9.12 10.67 -6.07
CA THR A 129 -9.72 11.65 -5.15
C THR A 129 -9.04 11.68 -3.78
N THR A 130 -8.59 10.54 -3.26
CA THR A 130 -8.18 10.40 -1.86
C THR A 130 -6.68 10.12 -1.65
N ALA A 131 -5.93 9.85 -2.71
CA ALA A 131 -4.50 9.60 -2.59
C ALA A 131 -3.77 10.83 -2.01
N ILE A 132 -2.96 10.58 -0.99
CA ILE A 132 -2.05 11.58 -0.44
C ILE A 132 -0.94 11.79 -1.47
N ARG A 133 -0.95 12.93 -2.15
CA ARG A 133 0.11 13.32 -3.07
C ARG A 133 1.13 14.19 -2.34
N PRO A 134 2.44 13.92 -2.51
CA PRO A 134 3.45 14.82 -1.97
C PRO A 134 3.26 16.21 -2.59
N THR A 135 2.95 17.19 -1.76
CA THR A 135 2.87 18.60 -2.19
C THR A 135 4.28 19.06 -2.56
N GLY A 136 4.59 19.10 -3.86
CA GLY A 136 5.78 19.77 -4.39
C GLY A 136 6.90 18.90 -4.98
N PHE A 137 6.70 17.60 -5.21
CA PHE A 137 7.71 16.80 -5.93
C PHE A 137 7.38 16.70 -7.43
N LYS A 138 7.87 17.66 -8.22
CA LYS A 138 7.99 17.48 -9.68
C LYS A 138 9.18 16.54 -9.91
N ILE A 139 8.92 15.27 -10.20
CA ILE A 139 9.89 14.47 -10.95
C ILE A 139 9.63 14.83 -12.41
N GLU A 140 10.46 15.70 -12.97
CA GLU A 140 10.58 15.81 -14.42
C GLU A 140 11.26 14.51 -14.89
N GLY A 141 10.45 13.47 -15.06
CA GLY A 141 10.84 12.26 -15.76
C GLY A 141 10.90 12.58 -17.23
N ASN A 142 12.12 12.60 -17.76
CA ASN A 142 12.47 12.70 -19.18
C ASN A 142 11.53 11.84 -20.04
N ALA A 143 10.50 12.48 -20.61
CA ALA A 143 9.67 11.91 -21.65
C ALA A 143 10.36 12.17 -22.98
N ASP A 144 11.49 11.51 -23.22
CA ASP A 144 12.15 11.41 -24.53
C ASP A 144 13.16 10.24 -24.48
N ALA A 145 12.67 9.04 -24.77
CA ALA A 145 13.44 7.95 -25.36
C ALA A 145 12.45 7.08 -26.14
N GLU A 146 12.66 7.06 -27.46
CA GLU A 146 11.90 6.34 -28.51
C GLU A 146 11.60 4.87 -28.21
#